data_AF-A0A6P7GJ23-F1
#
_entry.id   AF-A0A6P7GJ23-F1
#
_cell.length_a   1.000
_cell.length_b   1.000
_cell.length_c   1.000
_cell.angle_alpha   90.00
_cell.angle_beta   90.00
_cell.angle_gamma   90.00
#
_symmetry.space_group_name_H-M   'P 1'
#
loop_
_entity.id
_entity.type
_entity.pdbx_description
1 polymer ?
#
loop_
_entity_poly.entity_id
_entity_poly.type
_entity_poly.pdbx_seq_one_letter_code
_entity_poly.pdbx_strand_id
1 'polypeptide(L)'
;MLLPDNLIKIAIIQFCLLLTSVRCEDHRPLNGRVYFAIAATPSAQGFSRAFNKTLMNITSNYLAGRSGKIGFNVSLETIVIDLPENGSFSAILLEGVCQKLEEKRVVAILIIGHSPAAFTVSITAKHAGIPVLWARGQGQFLPGFKSLESSPLEVHLAPTGRELVQAVRGLLLQAHWHTFTLLAADQATATALRRPELWQTLDSTPLHPTLVALPTPIRPQTLF
;
A
#
# COMPACT_ATOMS: atom_id res chain seq x y z
N MET A 1 17.17 1.28 1.67
CA MET A 1 17.01 0.97 0.23
C MET A 1 15.84 1.81 -0.28
N LEU A 2 16.13 2.89 -1.01
CA LEU A 2 15.14 3.84 -1.54
C LEU A 2 14.34 3.15 -2.65
N LEU A 3 13.01 3.21 -2.61
CA LEU A 3 12.19 2.79 -3.76
C LEU A 3 12.61 3.65 -4.97
N PRO A 4 12.86 3.07 -6.14
CA PRO A 4 13.23 3.85 -7.31
C PRO A 4 12.06 4.76 -7.71
N ASP A 5 12.35 6.05 -7.92
CA ASP A 5 11.38 7.09 -8.31
C ASP A 5 10.48 6.69 -9.49
N ASN A 6 10.96 5.79 -10.34
CA ASN A 6 10.23 5.28 -11.50
C ASN A 6 9.05 4.38 -11.11
N LEU A 7 9.14 3.64 -10.00
CA LEU A 7 8.07 2.76 -9.53
C LEU A 7 6.90 3.57 -8.96
N ILE A 8 7.20 4.68 -8.28
CA ILE A 8 6.21 5.64 -7.81
C ILE A 8 5.50 6.31 -9.00
N LYS A 9 6.26 6.71 -10.03
CA LYS A 9 5.68 7.30 -11.25
C LYS A 9 4.76 6.33 -11.99
N ILE A 10 5.16 5.06 -12.14
CA ILE A 10 4.37 4.04 -12.82
C ILE A 10 3.07 3.74 -12.05
N ALA A 11 3.16 3.58 -10.73
CA ALA A 11 1.99 3.39 -9.87
C ALA A 11 1.00 4.57 -9.99
N ILE A 12 1.50 5.80 -10.02
CA ILE A 12 0.67 7.00 -10.16
C ILE A 12 0.05 7.11 -11.56
N ILE A 13 0.77 6.76 -12.63
CA ILE A 13 0.22 6.76 -14.00
C ILE A 13 -0.88 5.72 -14.15
N GLN A 14 -0.65 4.49 -13.66
CA GLN A 14 -1.63 3.40 -13.72
C GLN A 14 -2.88 3.75 -12.89
N PHE A 15 -2.69 4.49 -11.80
CA PHE A 15 -3.75 5.02 -10.96
C PHE A 15 -4.52 6.20 -11.60
N CYS A 16 -3.84 7.14 -12.27
CA CYS A 16 -4.50 8.18 -13.06
C CYS A 16 -5.33 7.59 -14.21
N LEU A 17 -4.87 6.51 -14.84
CA LEU A 17 -5.62 5.79 -15.87
C LEU A 17 -6.87 5.10 -15.29
N LEU A 18 -6.78 4.50 -14.11
CA LEU A 18 -7.94 3.94 -13.39
C LEU A 18 -8.99 5.02 -13.04
N LEU A 19 -8.56 6.23 -12.68
CA LEU A 19 -9.47 7.35 -12.38
C LEU A 19 -10.23 7.87 -13.61
N THR A 20 -9.70 7.71 -14.82
CA THR A 20 -10.45 8.08 -16.05
C THR A 20 -11.60 7.11 -16.39
N SER A 21 -11.68 5.96 -15.72
CA SER A 21 -12.73 4.96 -15.90
C SER A 21 -13.93 5.14 -14.97
N VAL A 22 -13.85 5.99 -13.94
CA VAL A 22 -14.97 6.20 -13.00
C VAL A 22 -15.99 7.13 -13.68
N ARG A 23 -17.11 6.54 -14.11
CA ARG A 23 -18.24 7.21 -14.76
C ARG A 23 -18.64 8.49 -14.01
N CYS A 24 -18.54 9.60 -14.72
CA CYS A 24 -19.05 10.89 -14.31
C CYS A 24 -20.56 10.95 -14.59
N GLU A 25 -21.38 10.47 -13.66
CA GLU A 25 -22.78 10.89 -13.53
C GLU A 25 -22.85 11.92 -12.41
N ASP A 26 -22.59 13.19 -12.74
CA ASP A 26 -23.42 14.30 -12.24
C ASP A 26 -22.98 15.63 -12.86
N HIS A 27 -23.90 16.25 -13.58
CA HIS A 27 -23.76 17.55 -14.22
C HIS A 27 -23.86 18.68 -13.19
N ARG A 28 -22.72 19.12 -12.65
CA ARG A 28 -22.56 20.48 -12.10
C ARG A 28 -21.27 21.10 -12.63
N PRO A 29 -21.26 22.40 -12.96
CA PRO A 29 -20.09 23.08 -13.50
C PRO A 29 -18.91 22.99 -12.52
N LEU A 30 -17.81 22.37 -12.98
CA LEU A 30 -16.61 22.04 -12.21
C LEU A 30 -15.74 23.28 -11.95
N ASN A 31 -16.12 24.08 -10.95
CA ASN A 31 -15.15 24.71 -10.04
C ASN A 31 -14.99 23.76 -8.85
N GLY A 32 -14.33 22.62 -9.07
CA GLY A 32 -14.32 21.51 -8.12
C GLY A 32 -12.94 21.28 -7.54
N ARG A 33 -12.75 21.50 -6.24
CA ARG A 33 -11.57 21.01 -5.54
C ARG A 33 -11.69 19.50 -5.38
N VAL A 34 -10.66 18.78 -5.82
CA VAL A 34 -10.58 17.32 -5.71
C VAL A 34 -9.42 16.98 -4.79
N TYR A 35 -9.65 16.03 -3.89
CA TYR A 35 -8.72 15.73 -2.81
C TYR A 35 -8.12 14.35 -2.97
N PHE A 36 -6.81 14.27 -2.79
CA PHE A 36 -6.11 13.03 -2.51
C PHE A 36 -5.70 13.01 -1.05
N ALA A 37 -5.97 11.92 -0.33
CA ALA A 37 -5.47 11.77 1.01
C ALA A 37 -4.17 10.96 1.02
N ILE A 38 -3.26 11.29 1.93
CA ILE A 38 -2.13 10.45 2.29
C ILE A 38 -2.13 10.19 3.80
N ALA A 39 -2.08 8.92 4.19
CA ALA A 39 -1.93 8.49 5.56
C ALA A 39 -0.50 8.01 5.79
N ALA A 40 0.24 8.67 6.68
CA ALA A 40 1.64 8.36 6.94
C ALA A 40 2.01 8.67 8.40
N THR A 41 2.98 7.94 8.94
CA THR A 41 3.59 8.29 10.23
C THR A 41 4.49 9.54 10.08
N PRO A 42 4.77 10.27 11.18
CA PRO A 42 5.73 11.39 11.15
C PRO A 42 7.11 10.99 10.58
N SER A 43 7.59 9.80 10.91
CA SER A 43 8.81 9.17 10.37
C SER A 43 8.77 8.98 8.85
N ALA A 44 7.58 8.92 8.25
CA ALA A 44 7.34 8.77 6.82
C ALA A 44 7.01 10.09 6.10
N GLN A 45 7.23 11.26 6.71
CA GLN A 45 6.93 12.58 6.10
C GLN A 45 7.65 12.84 4.75
N GLY A 46 8.75 12.14 4.47
CA GLY A 46 9.38 12.17 3.14
C GLY A 46 8.41 11.77 2.03
N PHE A 47 7.55 10.76 2.29
CA PHE A 47 6.54 10.31 1.34
C PHE A 47 5.44 11.35 1.14
N SER A 48 4.95 12.00 2.21
CA SER A 48 3.95 13.07 2.12
C SER A 48 4.46 14.26 1.30
N ARG A 49 5.72 14.66 1.49
CA ARG A 49 6.34 15.73 0.69
C ARG A 49 6.48 15.34 -0.78
N ALA A 50 6.95 14.13 -1.07
CA ALA A 50 7.06 13.62 -2.43
C ALA A 50 5.69 13.51 -3.12
N PHE A 51 4.67 13.09 -2.38
CA PHE A 51 3.30 12.98 -2.86
C PHE A 51 2.71 14.36 -3.22
N ASN A 52 2.81 15.35 -2.32
CA ASN A 52 2.37 16.73 -2.57
C ASN A 52 3.06 17.32 -3.81
N LYS A 53 4.39 17.17 -3.91
CA LYS A 53 5.15 17.64 -5.06
C LYS A 53 4.69 16.98 -6.36
N THR A 54 4.36 15.69 -6.31
CA THR A 54 3.89 14.95 -7.49
C THR A 54 2.51 15.41 -7.92
N LEU A 55 1.58 15.63 -6.99
CA LEU A 55 0.25 16.16 -7.29
C LEU A 55 0.30 17.58 -7.86
N MET A 56 1.17 18.45 -7.34
CA MET A 56 1.39 19.78 -7.90
C MET A 56 1.91 19.70 -9.34
N ASN A 57 2.86 18.80 -9.62
CA ASN A 57 3.38 18.58 -10.97
C ASN A 57 2.31 18.02 -11.93
N ILE A 58 1.44 17.13 -11.47
CA ILE A 58 0.34 16.61 -12.29
C ILE A 58 -0.65 17.73 -12.61
N THR A 59 -1.01 18.53 -11.61
CA THR A 59 -1.92 19.67 -11.78
C THR A 59 -1.36 20.67 -12.79
N SER A 60 -0.08 21.05 -12.66
CA SER A 60 0.55 22.00 -13.58
C SER A 60 0.64 21.46 -15.01
N ASN A 61 1.02 20.18 -15.19
CA ASN A 61 1.09 19.56 -16.50
C ASN A 61 -0.28 19.41 -17.17
N TYR A 62 -1.32 19.08 -16.39
CA TYR A 62 -2.68 18.95 -16.91
C TYR A 62 -3.26 20.30 -17.36
N LEU A 63 -3.00 21.36 -16.59
CA LEU A 63 -3.39 22.72 -16.93
C LEU A 63 -2.62 23.26 -18.15
N ALA A 64 -1.31 22.98 -18.24
CA ALA A 64 -0.48 23.43 -19.35
C ALA A 64 -0.80 22.68 -20.67
N GLY A 65 -1.06 21.37 -20.61
CA GLY A 65 -1.31 20.53 -21.79
C GLY A 65 -2.69 20.67 -22.43
N ARG A 66 -3.69 21.23 -21.72
CA ARG A 66 -5.08 21.37 -22.20
C ARG A 66 -5.52 22.80 -22.45
N SER A 67 -4.59 23.76 -22.46
CA SER A 67 -4.82 25.22 -22.58
C SER A 67 -5.53 25.67 -23.89
N GLY A 68 -6.04 24.77 -24.72
CA GLY A 68 -6.66 25.11 -26.00
C GLY A 68 -8.14 24.71 -26.19
N LYS A 69 -8.72 23.73 -25.47
CA LYS A 69 -10.03 23.20 -25.91
C LYS A 69 -11.10 22.84 -24.87
N ILE A 70 -10.80 22.66 -23.57
CA ILE A 70 -11.87 22.39 -22.58
C ILE A 70 -11.48 22.97 -21.21
N GLY A 71 -12.20 24.02 -20.78
CA GLY A 71 -11.98 24.73 -19.52
C GLY A 71 -12.48 23.96 -18.30
N PHE A 72 -11.68 22.99 -17.81
CA PHE A 72 -11.91 22.40 -16.50
C PHE A 72 -11.09 23.15 -15.44
N ASN A 73 -11.77 23.81 -14.49
CA ASN A 73 -11.15 24.48 -13.34
C ASN A 73 -11.16 23.53 -12.13
N VAL A 74 -10.33 22.49 -12.20
CA VAL A 74 -10.18 21.49 -11.12
C VAL A 74 -8.82 21.67 -10.47
N SER A 75 -8.79 21.93 -9.16
CA SER A 75 -7.56 21.91 -8.36
C SER A 75 -7.42 20.56 -7.65
N LEU A 76 -6.23 19.97 -7.70
CA LEU A 76 -5.89 18.79 -6.91
C LEU A 76 -5.20 19.24 -5.62
N GLU A 77 -5.81 18.92 -4.49
CA GLU A 77 -5.29 19.23 -3.16
C GLU A 77 -4.98 17.94 -2.39
N THR A 78 -4.08 18.04 -1.41
CA THR A 78 -3.72 16.90 -0.56
C THR A 78 -4.26 17.06 0.85
N ILE A 79 -4.82 15.98 1.39
CA ILE A 79 -5.18 15.84 2.80
C ILE A 79 -4.14 14.94 3.45
N VAL A 80 -3.48 15.43 4.50
CA VAL A 80 -2.54 14.60 5.28
C VAL A 80 -3.29 14.02 6.48
N ILE A 81 -3.20 12.70 6.65
CA ILE A 81 -3.71 11.94 7.78
C ILE A 81 -2.49 11.43 8.56
N ASP A 82 -2.29 11.98 9.75
CA ASP A 82 -1.16 11.62 10.58
C ASP A 82 -1.45 10.30 11.30
N LEU A 83 -0.66 9.27 10.97
CA LEU A 83 -0.71 7.99 11.67
C LEU A 83 0.18 8.04 12.91
N PRO A 84 -0.24 7.45 14.04
CA PRO A 84 0.59 7.43 15.24
C PRO A 84 1.82 6.53 15.03
N GLU A 85 2.98 6.94 15.57
CA GLU A 85 4.25 6.21 15.42
C GLU A 85 4.22 4.80 16.01
N ASN A 86 3.50 4.61 17.12
CA ASN A 86 3.31 3.30 17.73
C ASN A 86 2.36 2.40 16.90
N GLY A 87 1.70 2.95 15.87
CA GLY A 87 0.76 2.26 15.01
C GLY A 87 -0.57 1.87 15.67
N SER A 88 -0.81 2.26 16.93
CA SER A 88 -2.01 1.84 17.66
C SER A 88 -3.26 2.52 17.13
N PHE A 89 -4.35 1.77 17.05
CA PHE A 89 -5.67 2.35 16.82
C PHE A 89 -6.11 3.22 18.01
N SER A 90 -6.83 4.30 17.73
CA SER A 90 -7.59 5.06 18.71
C SER A 90 -8.91 5.56 18.09
N ALA A 91 -9.96 5.72 18.92
CA ALA A 91 -11.22 6.28 18.46
C ALA A 91 -11.06 7.74 17.96
N ILE A 92 -10.16 8.50 18.59
CA ILE A 92 -9.81 9.87 18.20
C ILE A 92 -9.24 9.91 16.78
N LEU A 93 -8.41 8.94 16.41
CA LEU A 93 -7.90 8.83 15.04
C LEU A 93 -9.04 8.59 14.05
N LEU A 94 -9.95 7.67 14.36
CA LEU A 94 -11.09 7.36 13.50
C LEU A 94 -11.97 8.59 13.29
N GLU A 95 -12.32 9.29 14.36
CA GLU A 95 -13.11 10.53 14.31
C GLU A 95 -12.41 11.62 13.48
N GLY A 96 -11.11 11.82 13.72
CA GLY A 96 -10.31 12.78 12.95
C GLY A 96 -10.19 12.42 11.46
N VAL A 97 -10.16 11.13 11.12
CA VAL A 97 -10.22 10.68 9.73
C VAL A 97 -11.58 11.01 9.12
N CYS A 98 -12.68 10.66 9.78
CA CYS A 98 -14.02 10.96 9.31
C CYS A 98 -14.21 12.46 9.08
N GLN A 99 -13.83 13.31 10.04
CA GLN A 99 -13.89 14.75 9.93
C GLN A 99 -13.03 15.31 8.79
N LYS A 100 -11.85 14.70 8.53
CA LYS A 100 -10.99 15.11 7.41
C LYS A 100 -11.57 14.76 6.05
N LEU A 101 -12.39 13.71 5.95
CA LEU A 101 -13.03 13.23 4.72
C LEU A 101 -14.42 13.87 4.50
N GLU A 102 -15.08 14.30 5.56
CA GLU A 102 -16.39 14.93 5.51
C GLU A 102 -16.42 16.14 4.56
N GLU A 103 -17.48 16.22 3.75
CA GLU A 103 -17.72 17.26 2.73
C GLU A 103 -16.63 17.44 1.65
N LYS A 104 -15.60 16.59 1.64
CA LYS A 104 -14.52 16.66 0.65
C LYS A 104 -14.69 15.57 -0.40
N ARG A 105 -14.49 15.95 -1.66
CA ARG A 105 -14.43 15.01 -2.79
C ARG A 105 -13.08 14.30 -2.81
N VAL A 106 -12.92 13.31 -1.92
CA VAL A 106 -11.71 12.50 -1.82
C VAL A 106 -11.77 11.37 -2.85
N VAL A 107 -10.85 11.39 -3.81
CA VAL A 107 -10.85 10.42 -4.92
C VAL A 107 -10.02 9.17 -4.63
N ALA A 108 -9.05 9.25 -3.72
CA ALA A 108 -8.33 8.09 -3.18
C ALA A 108 -7.52 8.44 -1.93
N ILE A 109 -7.13 7.40 -1.21
CA ILE A 109 -6.22 7.49 -0.06
C ILE A 109 -4.97 6.63 -0.31
N LEU A 110 -3.78 7.24 -0.24
CA LEU A 110 -2.50 6.54 -0.20
C LEU A 110 -2.10 6.27 1.24
N ILE A 111 -1.92 5.02 1.63
CA ILE A 111 -1.51 4.62 2.97
C ILE A 111 -0.06 4.13 2.94
N ILE A 112 0.79 4.76 3.75
CA ILE A 112 2.19 4.39 3.94
C ILE A 112 2.34 3.61 5.24
N GLY A 113 2.62 2.30 5.14
CA GLY A 113 2.91 1.45 6.30
C GLY A 113 1.92 0.29 6.49
N HIS A 114 1.97 -0.35 7.67
CA HIS A 114 1.18 -1.57 7.96
C HIS A 114 0.68 -1.66 9.41
N SER A 115 0.21 -0.56 10.00
CA SER A 115 -0.24 -0.56 11.40
C SER A 115 -1.75 -0.82 11.55
N PRO A 116 -2.24 -1.21 12.75
CA PRO A 116 -3.66 -1.16 13.08
C PRO A 116 -4.32 0.19 12.77
N ALA A 117 -3.65 1.30 13.08
CA ALA A 117 -4.10 2.65 12.72
C ALA A 117 -4.26 2.84 11.20
N ALA A 118 -3.27 2.41 10.41
CA ALA A 118 -3.34 2.44 8.96
C ALA A 118 -4.51 1.59 8.42
N PHE A 119 -4.75 0.44 9.04
CA PHE A 119 -5.85 -0.44 8.68
C PHE A 119 -7.22 0.19 8.95
N THR A 120 -7.38 0.93 10.06
CA THR A 120 -8.57 1.72 10.34
C THR A 120 -8.85 2.72 9.24
N VAL A 121 -7.84 3.48 8.80
CA VAL A 121 -7.99 4.43 7.68
C VAL A 121 -8.49 3.72 6.42
N SER A 122 -7.95 2.55 6.11
CA SER A 122 -8.42 1.77 4.95
C SER A 122 -9.88 1.35 5.07
N ILE A 123 -10.28 0.81 6.23
CA ILE A 123 -11.66 0.38 6.46
C ILE A 123 -12.61 1.58 6.31
N THR A 124 -12.29 2.72 6.94
CA THR A 124 -13.09 3.94 6.87
C THR A 124 -13.24 4.43 5.42
N ALA A 125 -12.14 4.45 4.66
CA ALA A 125 -12.14 4.84 3.26
C ALA A 125 -13.00 3.90 2.41
N LYS A 126 -12.85 2.59 2.58
CA LYS A 126 -13.64 1.58 1.86
C LYS A 126 -15.13 1.70 2.15
N HIS A 127 -15.51 1.94 3.41
CA HIS A 127 -16.91 2.20 3.77
C HIS A 127 -17.47 3.47 3.13
N ALA A 128 -16.63 4.47 2.89
CA ALA A 128 -16.99 5.68 2.16
C ALA A 128 -16.93 5.53 0.63
N GLY A 129 -16.64 4.32 0.10
CA GLY A 129 -16.48 4.07 -1.33
C GLY A 129 -15.20 4.67 -1.94
N ILE A 130 -14.23 5.05 -1.11
CA ILE A 130 -12.99 5.68 -1.53
C ILE A 130 -11.93 4.58 -1.76
N PRO A 131 -11.28 4.52 -2.94
CA PRO A 131 -10.22 3.56 -3.20
C PRO A 131 -8.96 3.87 -2.37
N VAL A 132 -8.29 2.80 -1.94
CA VAL A 132 -7.15 2.81 -1.05
C VAL A 132 -5.95 2.19 -1.75
N LEU A 133 -4.84 2.92 -1.76
CA LEU A 133 -3.55 2.44 -2.23
C LEU A 133 -2.64 2.17 -1.04
N TRP A 134 -2.11 0.97 -0.97
CA TRP A 134 -1.15 0.59 0.05
C TRP A 134 0.26 0.66 -0.51
N ALA A 135 1.06 1.62 -0.03
CA ALA A 135 2.50 1.63 -0.24
C ALA A 135 3.19 1.13 1.03
N ARG A 136 4.04 0.11 0.86
CA ARG A 136 4.80 -0.46 1.97
C ARG A 136 5.77 0.57 2.54
N GLY A 137 5.47 1.10 3.73
CA GLY A 137 6.45 1.81 4.56
C GLY A 137 7.22 0.79 5.39
N GLN A 138 8.54 0.64 5.15
CA GLN A 138 9.63 0.01 5.94
C GLN A 138 9.33 -1.17 6.89
N GLY A 139 8.21 -1.85 6.70
CA GLY A 139 7.65 -2.70 7.72
C GLY A 139 7.89 -4.17 7.42
N GLN A 140 8.21 -4.95 8.45
CA GLN A 140 8.76 -6.31 8.37
C GLN A 140 7.78 -7.35 7.80
N PHE A 141 6.49 -7.03 7.65
CA PHE A 141 5.48 -7.98 7.20
C PHE A 141 5.34 -8.04 5.69
N LEU A 142 5.58 -9.18 5.03
CA LEU A 142 5.40 -9.31 3.58
C LEU A 142 3.94 -8.99 3.15
N PRO A 143 3.72 -8.21 2.07
CA PRO A 143 2.38 -7.95 1.56
C PRO A 143 1.79 -9.25 1.01
N GLY A 144 0.54 -9.56 1.33
CA GLY A 144 -0.14 -10.79 0.90
C GLY A 144 -0.44 -11.80 2.02
N PHE A 145 -0.09 -11.50 3.28
CA PHE A 145 -0.49 -12.35 4.42
C PHE A 145 -1.87 -12.01 5.01
N LYS A 146 -2.52 -10.93 4.56
CA LYS A 146 -3.88 -10.57 4.95
C LYS A 146 -4.87 -10.91 3.83
N SER A 147 -5.76 -11.83 4.18
CA SER A 147 -7.08 -12.16 3.64
C SER A 147 -7.27 -12.25 2.13
N LEU A 148 -7.82 -13.40 1.74
CA LEU A 148 -8.36 -13.81 0.44
C LEU A 148 -9.53 -12.93 -0.08
N GLU A 149 -9.77 -11.76 0.53
CA GLU A 149 -10.79 -10.81 0.12
C GLU A 149 -10.12 -9.48 -0.21
N SER A 150 -9.48 -9.43 -1.38
CA SER A 150 -9.10 -8.16 -1.99
C SER A 150 -10.38 -7.38 -2.25
N SER A 151 -10.67 -6.38 -1.43
CA SER A 151 -11.74 -5.43 -1.73
C SER A 151 -11.44 -4.82 -3.09
N PRO A 152 -12.45 -4.63 -3.98
CA PRO A 152 -12.22 -3.99 -5.28
C PRO A 152 -11.70 -2.55 -5.16
N LEU A 153 -11.78 -1.98 -3.96
CA LEU A 153 -11.28 -0.64 -3.64
C LEU A 153 -9.84 -0.66 -3.07
N GLU A 154 -9.17 -1.81 -2.95
CA GLU A 154 -7.81 -1.89 -2.42
C GLU A 154 -6.79 -2.29 -3.49
N VAL A 155 -5.73 -1.47 -3.60
CA VAL A 155 -4.60 -1.73 -4.49
C VAL A 155 -3.31 -1.72 -3.69
N HIS A 156 -2.49 -2.75 -3.82
CA HIS A 156 -1.18 -2.83 -3.19
C HIS A 156 -0.08 -2.47 -4.19
N LEU A 157 0.76 -1.48 -3.85
CA LEU A 157 1.86 -1.00 -4.70
C LEU A 157 3.18 -1.74 -4.48
N ALA A 158 3.20 -2.73 -3.58
CA ALA A 158 4.35 -3.55 -3.28
C ALA A 158 4.16 -4.96 -3.84
N PRO A 159 5.25 -5.62 -4.27
CA PRO A 159 5.14 -6.99 -4.76
C PRO A 159 4.60 -7.90 -3.66
N THR A 160 3.75 -8.83 -4.07
CA THR A 160 3.15 -9.82 -3.17
C THR A 160 4.18 -10.85 -2.73
N GLY A 161 3.90 -11.55 -1.62
CA GLY A 161 4.69 -12.69 -1.19
C GLY A 161 4.86 -13.74 -2.29
N ARG A 162 3.83 -13.95 -3.13
CA ARG A 162 3.90 -14.88 -4.27
C ARG A 162 4.92 -14.44 -5.31
N GLU A 163 4.92 -13.18 -5.70
CA GLU A 163 5.88 -12.64 -6.68
C GLU A 163 7.32 -12.73 -6.17
N LEU A 164 7.52 -12.44 -4.87
CA LEU A 164 8.83 -12.58 -4.24
C LEU A 164 9.29 -14.04 -4.23
N VAL A 165 8.41 -14.97 -3.88
CA VAL A 165 8.73 -16.41 -3.86
C VAL A 165 9.03 -16.93 -5.27
N GLN A 166 8.30 -16.47 -6.29
CA GLN A 166 8.59 -16.79 -7.70
C GLN A 166 9.94 -16.25 -8.14
N ALA A 167 10.30 -15.02 -7.76
CA ALA A 167 11.60 -14.45 -8.04
C ALA A 167 12.74 -15.25 -7.37
N VAL A 168 12.55 -15.64 -6.10
CA VAL A 168 13.50 -16.50 -5.38
C VAL A 168 13.66 -17.85 -6.08
N ARG A 169 12.57 -18.49 -6.50
CA ARG A 169 12.62 -19.74 -7.29
C ARG A 169 13.48 -19.55 -8.54
N GLY A 170 13.23 -18.48 -9.31
CA GLY A 170 13.98 -18.18 -10.53
C GLY A 170 15.49 -18.07 -10.27
N LEU A 171 15.88 -17.38 -9.20
CA LEU A 171 17.27 -17.24 -8.80
C LEU A 171 17.90 -18.59 -8.41
N LEU A 172 17.19 -19.41 -7.64
CA LEU A 172 17.67 -20.73 -7.21
C LEU A 172 17.87 -21.67 -8.40
N LEU A 173 16.93 -21.68 -9.35
CA LEU A 173 17.03 -22.47 -10.57
C LEU A 173 18.18 -22.00 -11.46
N GLN A 174 18.35 -20.68 -11.61
CA GLN A 174 19.46 -20.11 -12.38
C GLN A 174 20.82 -20.43 -11.74
N ALA A 175 20.89 -20.47 -10.41
CA ALA A 175 22.11 -20.83 -9.67
C ALA A 175 22.33 -22.35 -9.57
N HIS A 176 21.43 -23.18 -10.12
CA HIS A 176 21.42 -24.64 -9.94
C HIS A 176 21.41 -25.08 -8.47
N TRP A 177 20.83 -24.28 -7.58
CA TRP A 177 20.64 -24.60 -6.17
C TRP A 177 19.32 -25.37 -5.97
N HIS A 178 19.41 -26.68 -6.14
CA HIS A 178 18.26 -27.58 -6.06
C HIS A 178 17.87 -27.93 -4.62
N THR A 179 18.80 -27.82 -3.66
CA THR A 179 18.57 -28.16 -2.25
C THR A 179 19.06 -27.02 -1.37
N PHE A 180 18.20 -26.55 -0.47
CA PHE A 180 18.49 -25.41 0.39
C PHE A 180 17.59 -25.42 1.64
N THR A 181 18.01 -24.69 2.66
CA THR A 181 17.26 -24.55 3.91
C THR A 181 16.80 -23.10 4.08
N LEU A 182 15.49 -22.92 4.24
CA LEU A 182 14.88 -21.66 4.61
C LEU A 182 14.72 -21.58 6.12
N LEU A 183 15.26 -20.51 6.70
CA LEU A 183 15.12 -20.18 8.11
C LEU A 183 14.02 -19.13 8.27
N ALA A 184 12.93 -19.50 8.94
CA ALA A 184 11.87 -18.57 9.31
C ALA A 184 12.18 -17.95 10.69
N ALA A 185 11.95 -16.64 10.83
CA ALA A 185 12.25 -15.91 12.05
C ALA A 185 11.49 -16.45 13.29
N ASP A 186 10.29 -16.97 13.09
CA ASP A 186 9.45 -17.59 14.11
C ASP A 186 8.48 -18.62 13.51
N GLN A 187 7.75 -19.30 14.39
CA GLN A 187 6.76 -20.31 14.00
C GLN A 187 5.59 -19.73 13.18
N ALA A 188 5.21 -18.47 13.43
CA ALA A 188 4.13 -17.82 12.70
C ALA A 188 4.53 -17.59 11.23
N THR A 189 5.75 -17.12 11.01
CA THR A 189 6.37 -16.90 9.70
C THR A 189 6.53 -18.22 8.96
N ALA A 190 6.98 -19.28 9.65
CA ALA A 190 7.08 -20.62 9.05
C ALA A 190 5.72 -21.14 8.58
N THR A 191 4.69 -20.99 9.42
CA THR A 191 3.31 -21.38 9.08
C THR A 191 2.78 -20.57 7.90
N ALA A 192 3.08 -19.28 7.86
CA ALA A 192 2.67 -18.39 6.78
C ALA A 192 3.32 -18.78 5.43
N LEU A 193 4.61 -19.14 5.44
CA LEU A 193 5.33 -19.63 4.25
C LEU A 193 4.85 -21.00 3.77
N ARG A 194 4.37 -21.87 4.67
CA ARG A 194 3.83 -23.21 4.32
C ARG A 194 2.48 -23.18 3.60
N ARG A 195 1.86 -22.02 3.42
CA ARG A 195 0.61 -21.91 2.66
C ARG A 195 0.81 -22.43 1.22
N PRO A 196 -0.16 -23.18 0.66
CA PRO A 196 0.00 -23.82 -0.66
C PRO A 196 0.45 -22.86 -1.76
N GLU A 197 -0.15 -21.67 -1.80
CA GLU A 197 0.12 -20.61 -2.79
C GLU A 197 1.60 -20.17 -2.84
N LEU A 198 2.30 -20.28 -1.71
CA LEU A 198 3.71 -19.89 -1.57
C LEU A 198 4.60 -21.12 -1.61
N TRP A 199 4.33 -22.12 -0.78
CA TRP A 199 5.19 -23.28 -0.62
C TRP A 199 5.28 -24.12 -1.89
N GLN A 200 4.17 -24.35 -2.59
CA GLN A 200 4.19 -25.14 -3.85
C GLN A 200 5.10 -24.51 -4.91
N THR A 201 5.24 -23.19 -4.90
CA THR A 201 6.18 -22.51 -5.80
C THR A 201 7.63 -22.90 -5.47
N LEU A 202 7.99 -23.08 -4.20
CA LEU A 202 9.36 -23.45 -3.81
C LEU A 202 9.60 -24.95 -3.84
N ASP A 203 8.58 -25.75 -3.58
CA ASP A 203 8.68 -27.22 -3.43
C ASP A 203 8.37 -27.97 -4.74
N SER A 204 7.96 -27.26 -5.79
CA SER A 204 7.81 -27.87 -7.11
C SER A 204 9.18 -28.23 -7.69
N THR A 205 9.25 -29.41 -8.30
CA THR A 205 10.44 -29.89 -9.00
C THR A 205 10.98 -28.83 -9.96
N PRO A 206 12.31 -28.65 -10.06
CA PRO A 206 13.37 -29.51 -9.51
C PRO A 206 13.91 -29.07 -8.13
N LEU A 207 13.21 -28.20 -7.39
CA LEU A 207 13.66 -27.73 -6.08
C LEU A 207 13.23 -28.66 -4.94
N HIS A 208 14.04 -28.73 -3.90
CA HIS A 208 13.84 -29.51 -2.67
C HIS A 208 14.16 -28.65 -1.44
N PRO A 209 13.27 -27.70 -1.06
CA PRO A 209 13.46 -26.83 0.09
C PRO A 209 13.23 -27.56 1.42
N THR A 210 14.04 -27.23 2.43
CA THR A 210 13.74 -27.55 3.83
C THR A 210 13.35 -26.28 4.57
N LEU A 211 12.26 -26.28 5.34
CA LEU A 211 11.86 -25.13 6.15
C LEU A 211 12.07 -25.41 7.64
N VAL A 212 12.86 -24.55 8.29
CA VAL A 212 13.13 -24.59 9.73
C VAL A 212 12.64 -23.29 10.36
N ALA A 213 11.80 -23.40 11.39
CA ALA A 213 11.43 -22.25 12.21
C ALA A 213 12.48 -22.05 13.30
N LEU A 214 12.94 -20.81 13.46
CA LEU A 214 13.81 -20.46 14.58
C LEU A 214 12.98 -20.41 15.87
N PRO A 215 13.53 -20.84 17.01
CA PRO A 215 12.87 -20.69 18.30
C PRO A 215 12.62 -19.20 18.53
N THR A 216 11.37 -18.81 18.78
CA THR A 216 11.08 -17.47 19.27
C THR A 216 11.81 -17.27 20.59
N PRO A 217 12.57 -16.18 20.80
CA PRO A 217 13.08 -15.89 22.13
C PRO A 217 11.88 -15.82 23.07
N ILE A 218 11.92 -16.65 24.12
CA ILE A 218 11.04 -16.51 25.28
C ILE A 218 11.27 -15.07 25.76
N ARG A 219 10.31 -14.18 25.53
CA ARG A 219 10.30 -12.89 26.24
C ARG A 219 10.45 -13.24 27.73
N PRO A 220 11.36 -12.61 28.50
CA PRO A 220 11.31 -12.77 29.93
C PRO A 220 9.89 -12.41 30.37
N GLN A 221 9.16 -13.41 30.86
CA GLN A 221 7.95 -13.18 31.61
C GLN A 221 8.40 -12.28 32.76
N THR A 222 7.92 -11.04 32.78
CA THR A 222 7.95 -10.24 33.99
C THR A 222 7.13 -11.01 35.03
N LEU A 223 7.82 -11.84 35.81
CA LEU A 223 7.34 -12.35 37.08
C LEU A 223 7.13 -11.12 37.95
N PHE A 224 5.87 -10.70 38.05
CA PHE A 224 5.38 -10.03 39.25
C PHE A 224 4.95 -11.13 40.22
#